data_AF-A0A1L5KY92-F1
#
_entry.id   AF-A0A1L5KY92-F1
#
_cell.length_a   1.000
_cell.length_b   1.000
_cell.length_c   1.000
_cell.angle_alpha   90.00
_cell.angle_beta   90.00
_cell.angle_gamma   90.00
#
_symmetry.space_group_name_H-M   'P 1'
#
loop_
_entity.id
_entity.type
_entity.pdbx_description
1 polymer ?
#
loop_
_entity_poly.entity_id
_entity_poly.type
_entity_poly.pdbx_seq_one_letter_code
_entity_poly.pdbx_strand_id
1 'polypeptide(L)'
;NLTALAHQDQGLNDDGEPLGEDDTEVREEFRKRAVPMMFDEIQKSMKDFRVNFDVWFHENSLYADKKVEAAIEELKSHGDIYDKDGATWFESTKHGDDKDRVIIKSNGEFAYFAADIAYYWDKRHRAENPADVAIYMLGADHHGYIGRMMAMCAAFGDEPGKNMQILIGQLV
;
A
#
# COMPACT_ATOMS: atom_id res chain seq x y z
N ASN A 1 0.78 -6.29 -31.36
CA ASN A 1 -0.52 -6.81 -31.81
C ASN A 1 -0.87 -7.94 -30.86
N LEU A 2 -1.95 -7.83 -30.08
CA LEU A 2 -2.22 -8.78 -28.97
C LEU A 2 -2.39 -10.22 -29.49
N THR A 3 -2.95 -10.35 -30.69
CA THR A 3 -3.15 -11.63 -31.38
C THR A 3 -1.87 -12.21 -31.99
N ALA A 4 -0.74 -11.53 -31.86
CA ALA A 4 0.55 -11.99 -32.37
C ALA A 4 1.42 -12.66 -31.29
N LEU A 5 0.99 -12.64 -30.02
CA LEU A 5 1.69 -13.29 -28.92
C LEU A 5 1.19 -14.73 -28.73
N ALA A 6 2.07 -15.63 -28.32
CA ALA A 6 1.72 -17.01 -28.05
C ALA A 6 0.87 -17.10 -26.78
N HIS A 7 -0.35 -17.63 -26.90
CA HIS A 7 -1.24 -17.87 -25.76
C HIS A 7 -0.75 -19.10 -24.99
N GLN A 8 -0.04 -18.88 -23.89
CA GLN A 8 0.50 -19.94 -23.02
C GLN A 8 -0.41 -20.23 -21.81
N ASP A 9 -1.36 -19.34 -21.55
CA ASP A 9 -2.24 -19.34 -20.36
C ASP A 9 -3.54 -20.13 -20.60
N GLN A 10 -3.67 -20.77 -21.77
CA GLN A 10 -4.85 -21.58 -22.10
C GLN A 10 -4.46 -23.04 -22.12
N GLY A 11 -4.84 -23.76 -21.07
CA GLY A 11 -4.67 -25.21 -21.06
C GLY A 11 -4.70 -25.80 -19.67
N LEU A 12 -4.56 -27.12 -19.66
CA LEU A 12 -4.28 -27.90 -18.48
C LEU A 12 -2.81 -28.33 -18.54
N ASN A 13 -2.15 -28.48 -17.40
CA ASN A 13 -0.87 -29.19 -17.31
C ASN A 13 -1.06 -30.68 -17.66
N ASP A 14 0.03 -31.45 -17.69
CA ASP A 14 -0.01 -32.89 -17.99
C ASP A 14 -0.91 -33.69 -17.03
N ASP A 15 -1.21 -33.12 -15.85
CA ASP A 15 -2.09 -33.69 -14.82
C ASP A 15 -3.56 -33.24 -14.95
N GLY A 16 -3.91 -32.43 -15.95
CA GLY A 16 -5.29 -31.96 -16.16
C GLY A 16 -5.69 -30.79 -15.24
N GLU A 17 -4.74 -30.13 -14.59
CA GLU A 17 -4.98 -28.94 -13.77
C GLU A 17 -4.78 -27.67 -14.59
N PRO A 18 -5.56 -26.61 -14.38
CA PRO A 18 -5.34 -25.34 -15.08
C PRO A 18 -3.89 -24.91 -14.96
N LEU A 19 -3.24 -24.65 -16.10
CA LEU A 19 -1.98 -23.91 -16.09
C LEU A 19 -2.24 -22.61 -15.34
N GLY A 20 -1.48 -22.40 -14.27
CA GLY A 20 -1.74 -21.33 -13.32
C GLY A 20 -1.63 -19.95 -13.95
N GLU A 21 -1.86 -18.95 -13.10
CA GLU A 21 -1.71 -17.54 -13.42
C GLU A 21 -0.22 -17.14 -13.54
N ASP A 22 0.51 -17.72 -14.50
CA ASP A 22 1.88 -17.30 -14.78
C ASP A 22 1.90 -15.90 -15.44
N ASP A 23 2.96 -15.13 -15.18
CA ASP A 23 3.18 -13.81 -15.80
C ASP A 23 3.77 -13.99 -17.20
N THR A 24 2.90 -14.27 -18.17
CA THR A 24 3.29 -14.44 -19.58
C THR A 24 3.34 -13.10 -20.33
N GLU A 25 4.03 -13.06 -21.48
CA GLU A 25 4.08 -11.86 -22.32
C GLU A 25 2.68 -11.40 -22.78
N VAL A 26 1.75 -12.35 -22.98
CA VAL A 26 0.35 -12.05 -23.31
C VAL A 26 -0.31 -11.33 -22.15
N ARG A 27 -0.16 -11.86 -20.93
CA ARG A 27 -0.74 -11.26 -19.73
C ARG A 27 -0.18 -9.87 -19.46
N GLU A 28 1.12 -9.69 -19.64
CA GLU A 28 1.75 -8.37 -19.47
C GLU A 28 1.24 -7.35 -20.49
N GLU A 29 1.06 -7.75 -21.76
CA GLU A 29 0.44 -6.86 -22.76
C GLU A 29 -1.04 -6.60 -22.47
N PHE A 30 -1.77 -7.55 -21.88
CA PHE A 30 -3.14 -7.32 -21.39
C PHE A 30 -3.12 -6.32 -20.22
N ARG A 31 -2.31 -6.54 -19.18
CA ARG A 31 -2.17 -5.68 -18.00
C ARG A 31 -1.89 -4.24 -18.41
N LYS A 32 -0.90 -4.06 -19.29
CA LYS A 32 -0.47 -2.75 -19.83
C LYS A 32 -1.59 -1.97 -20.52
N ARG A 33 -2.58 -2.65 -21.12
CA ARG A 33 -3.73 -2.02 -21.80
C ARG A 33 -4.94 -1.87 -20.89
N ALA A 34 -5.25 -2.91 -20.13
CA ALA A 34 -6.45 -2.98 -19.29
C ALA A 34 -6.36 -2.05 -18.08
N VAL A 35 -5.18 -1.92 -17.45
CA VAL A 35 -5.02 -1.06 -16.26
C VAL A 35 -5.35 0.41 -16.57
N PRO A 36 -4.80 1.05 -17.63
CA PRO A 36 -5.21 2.41 -17.99
C PRO A 36 -6.71 2.53 -18.29
N MET A 37 -7.31 1.57 -18.99
CA MET A 37 -8.74 1.61 -19.32
C MET A 37 -9.63 1.53 -18.08
N MET A 38 -9.30 0.62 -17.14
CA MET A 38 -10.01 0.51 -15.86
C MET A 38 -9.86 1.77 -15.03
N PHE A 39 -8.67 2.36 -15.04
CA PHE A 39 -8.40 3.59 -14.32
C PHE A 39 -9.19 4.77 -14.90
N ASP A 40 -9.22 4.93 -16.23
CA ASP A 40 -10.03 5.95 -16.90
C ASP A 40 -11.52 5.82 -16.54
N GLU A 41 -12.05 4.59 -16.49
CA GLU A 41 -13.44 4.33 -16.09
C GLU A 41 -13.70 4.69 -14.62
N ILE A 42 -12.76 4.40 -13.72
CA ILE A 42 -12.83 4.82 -12.31
C ILE A 42 -12.84 6.34 -12.21
N GLN A 43 -11.91 7.03 -12.87
CA GLN A 43 -11.83 8.50 -12.84
C GLN A 43 -13.12 9.13 -13.36
N LYS A 44 -13.65 8.61 -14.47
CA LYS A 44 -14.93 9.05 -15.04
C LYS A 44 -16.08 8.83 -14.06
N SER A 45 -16.19 7.64 -13.47
CA SER A 45 -17.25 7.30 -12.51
C SER A 45 -17.22 8.22 -11.29
N MET A 46 -16.04 8.52 -10.76
CA MET A 46 -15.90 9.43 -9.62
C MET A 46 -16.33 10.85 -9.98
N LYS A 47 -15.93 11.34 -11.16
CA LYS A 47 -16.34 12.66 -11.65
C LYS A 47 -17.85 12.75 -11.89
N ASP A 48 -18.46 11.73 -12.47
CA ASP A 48 -19.91 11.64 -12.67
C ASP A 48 -20.65 11.64 -11.32
N PHE A 49 -20.05 11.04 -10.29
CA PHE A 49 -20.49 11.10 -8.89
C PHE A 49 -20.10 12.41 -8.17
N ARG A 50 -19.53 13.39 -8.89
CA ARG A 50 -19.10 14.71 -8.39
C ARG A 50 -17.99 14.67 -7.35
N VAL A 51 -17.18 13.62 -7.36
CA VAL A 51 -15.95 13.50 -6.57
C VAL A 51 -14.76 13.78 -7.48
N ASN A 52 -13.99 14.81 -7.13
CA ASN A 52 -12.78 15.18 -7.86
C ASN A 52 -11.59 14.97 -6.94
N PHE A 53 -10.61 14.19 -7.39
CA PHE A 53 -9.34 14.00 -6.70
C PHE A 53 -8.29 14.96 -7.28
N ASP A 54 -7.61 15.71 -6.42
CA ASP A 54 -6.46 16.52 -6.83
C ASP A 54 -5.25 15.65 -7.17
N VAL A 55 -5.13 14.51 -6.49
CA VAL A 55 -4.02 13.56 -6.65
C VAL A 55 -4.58 12.15 -6.78
N TRP A 56 -4.26 11.49 -7.89
CA TRP A 56 -4.37 10.05 -8.01
C TRP A 56 -3.01 9.42 -7.71
N PHE A 57 -2.93 8.70 -6.60
CA PHE A 57 -1.67 8.19 -6.06
C PHE A 57 -1.46 6.72 -6.45
N HIS A 58 -0.24 6.37 -6.87
CA HIS A 58 0.13 5.00 -7.23
C HIS A 58 1.15 4.46 -6.24
N GLU A 59 0.88 3.30 -5.64
CA GLU A 59 1.79 2.69 -4.65
C GLU A 59 3.20 2.49 -5.22
N ASN A 60 3.32 2.14 -6.50
CA ASN A 60 4.61 1.96 -7.17
C ASN A 60 5.52 3.21 -7.10
N SER A 61 4.95 4.42 -6.99
CA SER A 61 5.77 5.62 -6.83
C SER A 61 6.49 5.67 -5.47
N LEU A 62 5.93 5.05 -4.41
CA LEU A 62 6.60 4.98 -3.11
C LEU A 62 7.94 4.24 -3.20
N TYR A 63 7.97 3.14 -3.97
CA TYR A 63 9.18 2.36 -4.16
C TYR A 63 10.14 3.04 -5.16
N ALA A 64 9.62 3.52 -6.30
CA ALA A 64 10.42 4.18 -7.32
C ALA A 64 11.14 5.43 -6.77
N ASP A 65 10.47 6.19 -5.90
CA ASP A 65 10.98 7.43 -5.32
C ASP A 65 11.67 7.22 -3.95
N LYS A 66 11.93 5.96 -3.56
CA LYS A 66 12.61 5.56 -2.32
C LYS A 66 11.96 6.10 -1.03
N LYS A 67 10.63 6.27 -1.05
CA LYS A 67 9.85 6.78 0.09
C LYS A 67 9.74 5.73 1.20
N VAL A 68 9.74 4.45 0.84
CA VAL A 68 9.71 3.35 1.80
C VAL A 68 10.98 3.35 2.64
N GLU A 69 12.13 3.44 2.01
CA GLU A 69 13.43 3.48 2.67
C GLU A 69 13.57 4.73 3.54
N ALA A 70 13.13 5.90 3.05
CA ALA A 70 13.17 7.14 3.83
C ALA A 70 12.33 7.04 5.12
N ALA A 71 11.10 6.51 5.02
CA ALA A 71 10.22 6.36 6.17
C ALA A 71 10.76 5.34 7.19
N ILE A 72 11.35 4.22 6.72
CA ILE A 72 11.96 3.22 7.60
C ILE A 72 13.20 3.77 8.30
N GLU A 73 14.07 4.52 7.60
CA GLU A 73 15.25 5.12 8.20
C GLU A 73 14.89 6.19 9.26
N GLU A 74 13.81 6.94 9.06
CA GLU A 74 13.31 7.86 10.08
C GLU A 74 12.85 7.12 11.34
N LEU A 75 11.99 6.11 11.20
CA LEU A 75 11.55 5.29 12.35
C LEU A 75 12.71 4.59 13.05
N LYS A 76 13.72 4.17 12.28
CA LYS A 76 14.94 3.58 12.82
C LYS A 76 15.74 4.60 13.64
N SER A 77 15.80 5.86 13.19
CA SER A 77 16.44 6.95 13.94
C SER A 77 15.73 7.26 15.26
N HIS A 78 14.41 6.99 15.35
CA HIS A 78 13.62 7.10 16.58
C HIS A 78 13.75 5.88 17.51
N GLY A 79 14.47 4.84 17.07
CA GLY A 79 14.62 3.59 17.80
C GLY A 79 13.32 2.79 17.85
N ASP A 80 12.54 2.82 16.77
CA ASP A 80 11.28 2.06 16.63
C ASP A 80 11.40 0.88 15.66
N ILE A 81 12.60 0.62 15.10
CA ILE A 81 12.86 -0.50 14.18
C ILE A 81 13.88 -1.45 14.79
N TYR A 82 13.61 -2.75 14.72
CA TYR A 82 14.53 -3.80 15.14
C TYR A 82 14.49 -5.01 14.21
N ASP A 83 15.56 -5.80 14.21
CA ASP A 83 15.64 -7.06 13.45
C ASP A 83 15.43 -8.26 14.38
N LYS A 84 14.61 -9.22 13.95
CA LYS A 84 14.33 -10.46 14.68
C LYS A 84 13.90 -11.56 13.73
N ASP A 85 14.43 -12.77 13.94
CA ASP A 85 14.11 -13.98 13.16
C ASP A 85 14.33 -13.79 11.64
N GLY A 86 15.35 -13.01 11.28
CA GLY A 86 15.70 -12.69 9.90
C GLY A 86 14.78 -11.66 9.22
N ALA A 87 13.80 -11.12 9.94
CA ALA A 87 12.88 -10.09 9.45
C ALA A 87 13.14 -8.74 10.16
N THR A 88 12.72 -7.65 9.53
CA THR A 88 12.73 -6.29 10.12
C THR A 88 11.34 -5.95 10.63
N TRP A 89 11.28 -5.48 11.87
CA TRP A 89 10.06 -5.22 12.62
C TRP A 89 9.99 -3.75 13.01
N PHE A 90 8.79 -3.21 12.94
CA PHE A 90 8.40 -1.98 13.61
C PHE A 90 7.85 -2.30 14.99
N GLU A 91 8.47 -1.74 16.04
CA GLU A 91 8.11 -1.86 17.46
C GLU A 91 6.84 -1.06 17.77
N SER A 92 5.75 -1.33 17.05
CA SER A 92 4.48 -0.61 17.15
C SER A 92 3.84 -0.70 18.53
N THR A 93 4.17 -1.73 19.33
CA THR A 93 3.65 -1.88 20.69
C THR A 93 4.11 -0.76 21.63
N LYS A 94 5.30 -0.17 21.39
CA LYS A 94 5.79 1.03 22.09
C LYS A 94 4.85 2.23 21.93
N HIS A 95 4.05 2.21 20.86
CA HIS A 95 3.12 3.27 20.47
C HIS A 95 1.64 2.86 20.60
N GLY A 96 1.35 1.77 21.31
CA GLY A 96 -0.01 1.36 21.66
C GLY A 96 -0.70 0.40 20.70
N ASP A 97 0.03 -0.22 19.77
CA ASP A 97 -0.49 -1.32 18.95
C ASP A 97 -0.60 -2.64 19.75
N ASP A 98 -1.33 -3.63 19.22
CA ASP A 98 -1.52 -4.93 19.88
C ASP A 98 -0.30 -5.86 19.77
N LYS A 99 0.48 -5.74 18.70
CA LYS A 99 1.71 -6.47 18.44
C LYS A 99 2.59 -5.74 17.44
N ASP A 100 3.89 -5.97 17.54
CA ASP A 100 4.86 -5.45 16.59
C ASP A 100 4.58 -5.96 15.18
N ARG A 101 4.92 -5.14 14.18
CA ARG A 101 4.60 -5.41 12.78
C ARG A 101 5.85 -5.71 11.99
N VAL A 102 5.86 -6.84 11.31
CA VAL A 102 6.85 -7.11 10.26
C VAL A 102 6.67 -6.07 9.15
N ILE A 103 7.74 -5.39 8.78
CA ILE A 103 7.77 -4.43 7.67
C ILE A 103 8.66 -4.93 6.51
N ILE A 104 9.67 -5.76 6.81
CA ILE A 104 10.43 -6.51 5.81
C ILE A 104 10.46 -7.97 6.27
N LYS A 105 9.96 -8.87 5.43
CA LYS A 105 9.91 -10.30 5.70
C LYS A 105 11.32 -10.92 5.64
N SER A 106 11.46 -12.14 6.16
CA SER A 106 12.73 -12.87 6.14
C SER A 106 13.25 -13.25 4.75
N ASN A 107 12.39 -13.21 3.73
CA ASN A 107 12.78 -13.35 2.32
C ASN A 107 13.21 -12.03 1.65
N GLY A 108 13.25 -10.92 2.41
CA GLY A 108 13.64 -9.59 1.93
C GLY A 108 12.50 -8.79 1.29
N GLU A 109 11.30 -9.35 1.13
CA GLU A 109 10.16 -8.62 0.59
C GLU A 109 9.54 -7.67 1.61
N PHE A 110 9.09 -6.51 1.16
CA PHE A 110 8.28 -5.61 1.97
C PHE A 110 6.93 -6.24 2.33
N ALA A 111 6.50 -6.04 3.58
CA ALA A 111 5.13 -6.32 3.97
C ALA A 111 4.21 -5.17 3.52
N TYR A 112 2.91 -5.43 3.37
CA TYR A 112 1.93 -4.39 2.99
C TYR A 112 1.99 -3.16 3.91
N PHE A 113 2.25 -3.38 5.20
CA PHE A 113 2.35 -2.30 6.16
C PHE A 113 3.55 -1.35 5.93
N ALA A 114 4.59 -1.79 5.22
CA ALA A 114 5.69 -0.90 4.84
C ALA A 114 5.23 0.17 3.82
N ALA A 115 4.34 -0.19 2.90
CA ALA A 115 3.74 0.78 1.98
C ALA A 115 2.85 1.79 2.72
N ASP A 116 2.08 1.34 3.71
CA ASP A 116 1.26 2.23 4.55
C ASP A 116 2.13 3.23 5.34
N ILE A 117 3.23 2.76 5.93
CA ILE A 117 4.25 3.59 6.60
C ILE A 117 4.79 4.65 5.64
N ALA A 118 5.23 4.23 4.46
CA ALA A 118 5.77 5.11 3.44
C ALA A 118 4.73 6.14 2.96
N TYR A 119 3.46 5.73 2.82
CA TYR A 119 2.41 6.60 2.32
C TYR A 119 2.01 7.66 3.34
N TYR A 120 1.91 7.30 4.63
CA TYR A 120 1.69 8.29 5.67
C TYR A 120 2.86 9.28 5.74
N TRP A 121 4.09 8.77 5.78
CA TRP A 121 5.29 9.59 5.78
C TRP A 121 5.33 10.55 4.58
N ASP A 122 5.06 10.04 3.36
CA ASP A 122 5.00 10.86 2.14
C ASP A 122 3.98 11.98 2.29
N LYS A 123 2.73 11.66 2.70
CA LYS A 123 1.68 12.68 2.89
C LYS A 123 2.15 13.80 3.81
N ARG A 124 2.78 13.48 4.95
CA ARG A 124 3.24 14.47 5.93
C ARG A 124 4.40 15.32 5.40
N HIS A 125 5.22 14.77 4.50
CA HIS A 125 6.48 15.38 4.04
C HIS A 125 6.49 15.78 2.56
N ARG A 126 5.33 15.93 1.91
CA ARG A 126 5.28 16.40 0.52
C ARG A 126 5.92 17.78 0.39
N ALA A 127 6.66 17.98 -0.70
CA ALA A 127 7.24 19.28 -1.02
C ALA A 127 6.16 20.34 -1.29
N GLU A 128 5.03 19.91 -1.87
CA GLU A 128 3.87 20.75 -2.15
C GLU A 128 2.66 20.23 -1.38
N ASN A 129 1.98 21.14 -0.66
CA ASN A 129 0.78 20.85 0.14
C ASN A 129 0.93 19.64 1.09
N PRO A 130 1.90 19.66 2.02
CA PRO A 130 2.04 18.59 3.01
C PRO A 130 0.83 18.50 3.93
N ALA A 131 0.49 17.26 4.27
CA ALA A 131 -0.09 16.84 5.53
C ALA A 131 -1.03 17.78 6.28
N ASP A 132 -0.55 18.53 7.27
CA ASP A 132 -1.25 18.87 8.54
C ASP A 132 -2.07 17.74 9.21
N VAL A 133 -3.15 17.31 8.55
CA VAL A 133 -4.06 16.24 8.97
C VAL A 133 -4.31 15.26 7.81
N ALA A 134 -3.99 13.98 8.02
CA ALA A 134 -4.30 12.88 7.11
C ALA A 134 -5.57 12.14 7.56
N ILE A 135 -6.64 12.22 6.77
CA ILE A 135 -7.90 11.52 7.02
C ILE A 135 -8.00 10.31 6.08
N TYR A 136 -8.17 9.12 6.65
CA TYR A 136 -8.32 7.85 5.93
C TYR A 136 -9.75 7.36 6.04
N MET A 137 -10.36 7.03 4.90
CA MET A 137 -11.66 6.34 4.84
C MET A 137 -11.42 4.87 4.52
N LEU A 138 -11.69 3.97 5.46
CA LEU A 138 -11.50 2.54 5.29
C LEU A 138 -12.82 1.77 5.38
N GLY A 139 -12.86 0.59 4.77
CA GLY A 139 -13.96 -0.36 4.95
C GLY A 139 -13.99 -0.95 6.36
N ALA A 140 -15.17 -1.40 6.83
CA ALA A 140 -15.32 -2.01 8.16
C ALA A 140 -14.52 -3.31 8.36
N ASP A 141 -14.22 -4.01 7.28
CA ASP A 141 -13.32 -5.15 7.24
C ASP A 141 -11.87 -4.80 7.63
N HIS A 142 -11.49 -3.51 7.56
CA HIS A 142 -10.17 -3.01 7.94
C HIS A 142 -10.10 -2.45 9.37
N HIS A 143 -11.11 -2.64 10.22
CA HIS A 143 -11.08 -2.14 11.61
C HIS A 143 -9.85 -2.61 12.41
N GLY A 144 -9.34 -3.82 12.13
CA GLY A 144 -8.12 -4.35 12.75
C GLY A 144 -6.83 -3.61 12.35
N TYR A 145 -6.87 -2.72 11.36
CA TYR A 145 -5.73 -1.86 10.98
C TYR A 145 -5.65 -0.57 11.80
N ILE A 146 -6.70 -0.19 12.54
CA ILE A 146 -6.72 1.10 13.24
C ILE A 146 -5.56 1.19 14.24
N GLY A 147 -5.36 0.17 15.08
CA GLY A 147 -4.31 0.17 16.11
C GLY A 147 -2.92 0.43 15.54
N ARG A 148 -2.53 -0.34 14.51
CA ARG A 148 -1.20 -0.19 13.88
C ARG A 148 -1.00 1.15 13.19
N MET A 149 -2.04 1.68 12.55
CA MET A 149 -1.96 2.96 11.85
C MET A 149 -1.84 4.13 12.85
N MET A 150 -2.56 4.06 13.98
CA MET A 150 -2.43 5.04 15.05
C MET A 150 -1.06 4.96 15.74
N ALA A 151 -0.54 3.75 15.96
CA ALA A 151 0.81 3.54 16.49
C ALA A 151 1.89 4.11 15.54
N MET A 152 1.76 3.88 14.24
CA MET A 152 2.63 4.46 13.22
C MET A 152 2.59 6.00 13.24
N CYS A 153 1.40 6.61 13.33
CA CYS A 153 1.25 8.05 13.48
C CYS A 153 2.06 8.56 14.69
N ALA A 154 1.87 7.96 15.87
CA ALA A 154 2.60 8.31 17.08
C ALA A 154 4.13 8.13 16.96
N ALA A 155 4.59 7.10 16.24
CA ALA A 155 6.02 6.84 16.03
C ALA A 155 6.73 7.90 15.19
N PHE A 156 6.00 8.57 14.30
CA PHE A 156 6.50 9.75 13.58
C PHE A 156 6.44 11.04 14.42
N GLY A 157 6.06 10.95 15.70
CA GLY A 157 5.93 12.10 16.62
C GLY A 157 4.65 12.91 16.42
N ASP A 158 3.73 12.44 15.59
CA ASP A 158 2.44 13.05 15.35
C ASP A 158 1.40 12.59 16.41
N GLU A 159 0.30 13.33 16.56
CA GLU A 159 -0.75 12.99 17.53
C GLU A 159 -1.92 12.21 16.86
N PRO A 160 -2.14 10.93 17.22
CA PRO A 160 -3.28 10.15 16.73
C PRO A 160 -4.62 10.82 17.06
N GLY A 161 -5.54 10.85 16.10
CA GLY A 161 -6.81 11.57 16.20
C GLY A 161 -6.72 13.07 15.87
N LYS A 162 -5.52 13.65 15.79
CA LYS A 162 -5.31 15.03 15.29
C LYS A 162 -4.62 15.04 13.94
N ASN A 163 -3.39 14.55 13.87
CA ASN A 163 -2.59 14.51 12.63
C ASN A 163 -2.97 13.34 11.73
N MET A 164 -3.46 12.23 12.29
CA MET A 164 -4.08 11.14 11.55
C MET A 164 -5.47 10.84 12.12
N GLN A 165 -6.47 10.75 11.24
CA GLN A 165 -7.81 10.30 11.59
C GLN A 165 -8.20 9.14 10.68
N ILE A 166 -8.82 8.11 11.26
CA ILE A 166 -9.34 6.97 10.51
C ILE A 166 -10.83 6.91 10.73
N LEU A 167 -11.57 6.96 9.63
CA LEU A 167 -13.01 6.82 9.59
C LEU A 167 -13.33 5.48 8.94
N ILE A 168 -14.22 4.73 9.59
CA ILE A 168 -14.68 3.43 9.10
C ILE A 168 -16.06 3.58 8.49
N GLY A 169 -16.19 3.17 7.23
CA GLY A 169 -17.46 3.11 6.52
C GLY A 169 -17.83 1.66 6.20
N GLN A 170 -19.13 1.36 6.27
CA GLN A 170 -19.71 0.17 5.65
C GLN A 170 -20.60 0.64 4.51
N LEU A 171 -20.33 0.16 3.30
CA LEU A 171 -21.30 0.28 2.20
C LEU A 171 -22.42 -0.73 2.47
N VAL A 172 -23.65 -0.24 2.44
CA VAL A 172 -24.89 -1.03 2.59
C VAL A 172 -25.55 -1.14 1.23
#